data_AF-A0A962IFS5-F1
#
_entry.id   AF-A0A962IFS5-F1
#
_cell.length_a   1.000
_cell.length_b   1.000
_cell.length_c   1.000
_cell.angle_alpha   90.00
_cell.angle_beta   90.00
_cell.angle_gamma   90.00
#
_symmetry.space_group_name_H-M   'P 1'
#
loop_
_entity.id
_entity.type
_entity.pdbx_description
1 polymer ?
#
loop_
_entity_poly.entity_id
_entity_poly.type
_entity_poly.pdbx_seq_one_letter_code
_entity_poly.pdbx_strand_id
1 'polypeptide(L)' 'GLGMLVEQAAESFCIWRGVYPETNPVLETIRSSLQ' A
#
# COMPACT_ATOMS: atom_id res chain seq x y z
N GLY A 1 -11.11 1.52 4.94
CA GLY A 1 -10.72 0.21 4.41
C GLY A 1 -9.44 0.26 3.59
N LEU A 2 -9.38 1.13 2.58
CA LEU A 2 -8.25 1.17 1.64
C LEU A 2 -6.88 1.39 2.29
N GLY A 3 -6.76 2.24 3.33
CA GLY A 3 -5.51 2.39 4.07
C GLY A 3 -5.02 1.06 4.68
N MET A 4 -5.89 0.38 5.43
CA MET A 4 -5.57 -0.94 6.00
C MET A 4 -5.19 -1.97 4.92
N LEU A 5 -5.87 -1.95 3.76
CA LEU A 5 -5.55 -2.82 2.63
C LEU A 5 -4.14 -2.55 2.05
N VAL A 6 -3.74 -1.28 1.95
CA VAL A 6 -2.41 -0.91 1.42
C VAL A 6 -1.32 -1.22 2.45
N GLU A 7 -1.56 -0.95 3.73
CA GLU A 7 -0.60 -1.24 4.81
C GLU A 7 -0.31 -2.73 4.97
N GLN A 8 -1.35 -3.60 4.93
CA GLN A 8 -1.13 -5.06 4.97
C GLN A 8 -0.38 -5.59 3.73
N ALA A 9 -0.58 -4.95 2.57
CA ALA A 9 0.14 -5.30 1.34
C ALA A 9 1.61 -4.88 1.44
N ALA A 10 1.90 -3.72 2.05
CA ALA A 10 3.25 -3.27 2.35
C ALA A 10 3.97 -4.21 3.33
N GLU A 11 3.26 -4.72 4.35
CA GLU A 11 3.80 -5.70 5.28
C GLU A 11 4.13 -7.03 4.60
N SER A 12 3.25 -7.52 3.73
CA SER A 12 3.51 -8.72 2.90
C SER A 12 4.69 -8.52 1.94
N PHE A 13 4.79 -7.34 1.32
CA PHE A 13 5.90 -6.98 0.46
C PHE A 13 7.23 -6.95 1.24
N CYS A 14 7.22 -6.41 2.47
CA CYS A 14 8.38 -6.40 3.35
C CYS A 14 8.85 -7.82 3.69
N ILE A 15 7.92 -8.75 3.98
CA ILE A 15 8.25 -10.15 4.23
C ILE A 15 8.99 -10.78 3.03
N TRP A 16 8.54 -10.50 1.80
CA TRP A 16 9.15 -11.11 0.59
C TRP A 16 10.39 -10.39 0.06
N ARG A 17 10.52 -9.09 0.32
CA ARG A 17 11.53 -8.24 -0.32
C ARG A 17 12.49 -7.61 0.67
N GLY A 18 12.25 -7.73 1.97
CA GLY A 18 13.07 -7.16 3.04
C GLY A 18 13.04 -5.63 3.08
N VAL A 19 12.09 -4.99 2.40
CA VAL A 19 11.96 -3.54 2.29
C VAL A 19 10.52 -3.15 2.57
N TYR A 20 10.30 -2.24 3.51
CA TYR A 20 8.99 -1.66 3.76
C TYR A 20 8.76 -0.47 2.80
N PRO A 21 7.81 -0.57 1.86
CA PRO A 21 7.59 0.47 0.86
C PRO A 21 6.80 1.66 1.44
N GLU A 22 6.93 2.84 0.83
CA GLU A 22 6.05 3.97 1.12
C GLU A 22 4.63 3.70 0.59
N THR A 23 3.62 3.85 1.45
CA THR A 23 2.23 3.50 1.15
C THR A 23 1.38 4.67 0.66
N ASN A 24 1.73 5.90 1.05
CA ASN A 24 0.97 7.10 0.68
C ASN A 24 0.78 7.28 -0.84
N PRO A 25 1.82 7.16 -1.69
CA PRO A 25 1.66 7.33 -3.14
C PRO A 25 0.72 6.29 -3.77
N VAL A 26 0.75 5.05 -3.24
CA VAL A 26 -0.11 3.96 -3.70
C VAL A 26 -1.56 4.20 -3.30
N LEU A 27 -1.78 4.63 -2.06
CA LEU A 27 -3.12 4.94 -1.55
C LEU A 27 -3.77 6.08 -2.35
N GLU A 28 -3.02 7.14 -2.66
CA GLU A 28 -3.52 8.26 -3.48
C GLU A 28 -3.86 7.80 -4.90
N THR A 29 -3.00 6.98 -5.52
CA THR A 29 -3.28 6.44 -6.86
C THR A 29 -4.58 5.63 -6.90
N ILE A 30 -4.80 4.77 -5.91
CA ILE A 30 -6.03 3.96 -5.82
C ILE A 30 -7.25 4.86 -5.58
N ARG A 31 -7.14 5.86 -4.70
CA ARG A 31 -8.23 6.84 -4.46
C ARG A 31 -8.60 7.58 -5.74
N SER A 32 -7.63 8.06 -6.50
CA SER A 32 -7.87 8.75 -7.77
C SER A 32 -8.52 7.86 -8.82
N SER A 33 -8.26 6.54 -8.82
CA SER A 33 -8.89 5.60 -9.74
C SER A 33 -10.35 5.27 -9.45
N LEU A 34 -10.85 5.64 -8.26
CA LEU A 34 -12.22 5.38 -7.80
C LEU A 34 -13.14 6.60 -7.89
N GLN A 35 -12.63 7.73 -8.38
CA GLN A 35 -13.42 8.93 -8.71
C GLN A 35 -13.97 8.84 -10.13
#